data_AF-A0A1B6MNM6-F1
#
_entry.id   AF-A0A1B6MNM6-F1
#
_cell.length_a   1.000
_cell.length_b   1.000
_cell.length_c   1.000
_cell.angle_alpha   90.00
_cell.angle_beta   90.00
_cell.angle_gamma   90.00
#
_symmetry.space_group_name_H-M   'P 1'
#
loop_
_entity.id
_entity.type
_entity.pdbx_description
1 polymer ?
#
loop_
_entity_poly.entity_id
_entity_poly.type
_entity_poly.pdbx_seq_one_letter_code
_entity_poly.pdbx_strand_id
1 'polypeptide(L)'
;GETVISFSCVNLELESNMWLPLEPRANITLNTSSSDLLSLARSDSTGSTHSMQHGGVPELLIGLAYNGTTGRLATEIVKGSHFRNLAMTRAPDTYVKLTL
;
A
#
# COMPACT_ATOMS: atom_id res chain seq x y z
N GLY A 1 8.29 -0.27 3.02
CA GLY A 1 8.08 -0.90 1.71
C GLY A 1 7.59 0.14 0.73
N GLU A 2 7.10 -0.29 -0.42
CA GLU A 2 6.49 0.57 -1.44
C GLU A 2 5.31 -0.14 -2.09
N THR A 3 4.47 0.64 -2.78
CA THR A 3 3.29 0.15 -3.49
C THR A 3 2.97 1.12 -4.62
N VAL A 4 2.37 0.62 -5.70
CA VAL A 4 1.96 1.40 -6.87
C VAL A 4 0.50 1.10 -7.15
N ILE A 5 -0.26 2.15 -7.46
CA ILE A 5 -1.69 2.04 -7.76
C ILE A 5 -1.94 2.81 -9.04
N SER A 6 -2.57 2.15 -10.00
CA SER A 6 -3.07 2.81 -11.20
C SER A 6 -4.38 3.53 -10.88
N PHE A 7 -4.56 4.74 -11.41
CA PHE A 7 -5.84 5.44 -11.35
C PHE A 7 -6.98 4.72 -12.07
N SER A 8 -6.66 3.83 -13.03
CA SER A 8 -7.67 2.97 -13.65
C SER A 8 -8.33 2.01 -12.64
N CYS A 9 -7.70 1.77 -11.50
CA CYS A 9 -8.18 0.88 -10.45
C CYS A 9 -8.85 1.64 -9.29
N VAL A 10 -8.92 2.97 -9.34
CA VAL A 10 -9.50 3.80 -8.29
C VAL A 10 -10.75 4.48 -8.84
N ASN A 11 -11.85 4.40 -8.09
CA ASN A 11 -13.01 5.23 -8.41
C ASN A 11 -12.72 6.68 -7.98
N LEU A 12 -12.40 7.53 -8.95
CA LEU A 12 -12.07 8.95 -8.75
C LEU A 12 -13.31 9.86 -8.71
N GLU A 13 -14.51 9.35 -8.98
CA GLU A 13 -15.75 10.14 -8.88
C GLU A 13 -16.23 10.28 -7.43
N LEU A 14 -15.76 9.39 -6.55
CA LEU A 14 -16.08 9.35 -5.13
C LEU A 14 -14.80 9.53 -4.31
N GLU A 15 -14.96 10.00 -3.08
CA GLU A 15 -13.88 9.89 -2.10
C GLU A 15 -13.66 8.42 -1.75
N SER A 16 -12.41 7.95 -1.88
CA SER A 16 -12.06 6.54 -1.72
C SER A 16 -11.05 6.37 -0.59
N ASN A 17 -11.28 5.37 0.27
CA ASN A 17 -10.35 4.96 1.30
C ASN A 17 -9.89 3.54 1.00
N MET A 18 -8.58 3.30 1.00
CA MET A 18 -8.02 1.99 0.64
C MET A 18 -6.83 1.59 1.51
N TRP A 19 -6.80 0.32 1.89
CA TRP A 19 -5.65 -0.31 2.51
C TRP A 19 -4.69 -0.83 1.45
N LEU A 20 -3.42 -0.48 1.60
CA LEU A 20 -2.36 -0.77 0.65
C LEU A 20 -1.27 -1.58 1.32
N PRO A 21 -1.12 -2.86 0.96
CA PRO A 21 0.04 -3.62 1.38
C PRO A 21 1.29 -3.05 0.72
N LEU A 22 2.37 -2.96 1.51
CA LEU A 22 3.66 -2.48 1.08
C LEU A 22 4.61 -3.65 0.83
N GLU A 23 5.20 -3.68 -0.35
CA GLU A 23 6.20 -4.67 -0.69
C GLU A 23 7.54 -4.35 0.00
N PRO A 24 8.23 -5.36 0.59
CA PRO A 24 9.56 -5.16 1.14
C PRO A 24 10.56 -4.73 0.06
N ARG A 25 11.38 -3.72 0.37
CA ARG A 25 12.33 -3.12 -0.57
C ARG A 25 13.39 -4.11 -1.14
N ALA A 26 13.56 -5.27 -0.49
CA ALA A 26 14.52 -6.29 -0.88
C ALA A 26 14.18 -7.04 -2.18
N ASN A 27 12.96 -6.93 -2.71
CA ASN A 27 12.47 -7.76 -3.82
C ASN A 27 12.54 -7.11 -5.22
N ILE A 28 13.09 -5.89 -5.33
CA ILE A 28 12.90 -5.00 -6.50
C ILE A 28 14.00 -5.10 -7.57
N THR A 29 15.11 -5.81 -7.33
CA THR A 29 16.15 -5.97 -8.39
C THR A 29 15.70 -6.83 -9.58
N LEU A 30 14.49 -7.39 -9.57
CA LEU A 30 14.03 -8.35 -10.58
C LEU A 30 12.76 -7.97 -11.36
N ASN A 31 12.00 -6.93 -10.98
CA ASN A 31 10.62 -6.79 -11.49
C ASN A 31 10.25 -5.41 -12.04
N THR A 32 11.19 -4.66 -12.61
CA THR A 32 10.93 -3.32 -13.17
C THR A 32 9.99 -3.31 -14.39
N SER A 33 9.39 -4.44 -14.77
CA SER A 33 8.55 -4.58 -15.97
C SER A 33 7.34 -5.52 -15.82
N SER A 34 6.99 -5.99 -14.62
CA SER A 34 5.87 -6.96 -14.44
C SER A 34 4.90 -6.59 -13.31
N SER A 35 4.93 -5.34 -12.83
CA SER A 35 4.09 -4.87 -11.72
C SER A 35 2.61 -4.72 -12.08
N ASP A 36 2.28 -4.67 -13.37
CA ASP A 36 0.91 -4.51 -13.85
C ASP A 36 0.06 -5.79 -13.77
N LEU A 37 0.68 -6.97 -13.62
CA LEU A 37 -0.02 -8.27 -13.63
C LEU A 37 -0.29 -8.87 -12.24
N LEU A 38 0.44 -8.46 -11.20
CA LEU A 38 0.31 -9.06 -9.88
C LEU A 38 -0.86 -8.49 -9.05
N SER A 39 -1.32 -7.28 -9.39
CA SER A 39 -2.39 -6.57 -8.67
C SER A 39 -3.77 -7.19 -8.84
N LEU A 40 -3.98 -8.05 -9.85
CA LEU A 40 -5.29 -8.65 -10.17
C LEU A 40 -5.40 -10.15 -9.85
N ALA A 41 -4.32 -10.82 -9.42
CA ALA A 41 -4.33 -12.28 -9.24
C ALA A 41 -4.74 -12.76 -7.84
N ARG A 42 -5.14 -11.88 -6.91
CA ARG A 42 -5.47 -12.31 -5.52
C ARG A 42 -6.81 -11.77 -4.98
N SER A 43 -7.78 -11.54 -5.85
CA SER A 43 -9.18 -11.77 -5.46
C SER A 43 -9.40 -13.28 -5.36
N ASP A 44 -9.08 -13.85 -4.19
CA ASP A 44 -9.81 -14.99 -3.62
C ASP A 44 -9.42 -15.15 -2.16
N SER A 45 -10.42 -15.06 -1.30
CA SER A 45 -10.37 -15.50 0.09
C SER A 45 -9.99 -16.98 0.11
N THR A 46 -8.85 -17.33 0.71
CA THR A 46 -8.67 -18.53 1.56
C THR A 46 -7.28 -18.47 2.22
N GLY A 47 -7.28 -18.43 3.56
CA GLY A 47 -6.25 -19.04 4.41
C GLY A 47 -4.84 -18.44 4.42
N SER A 48 -4.51 -17.66 5.45
CA SER A 48 -3.19 -17.75 6.07
C SER A 48 -3.25 -17.46 7.56
N THR A 49 -3.55 -18.49 8.34
CA THR A 49 -3.28 -18.56 9.79
C THR A 49 -1.80 -18.82 10.08
N HIS A 50 -0.88 -18.31 9.25
CA HIS A 50 0.55 -18.63 9.30
C HIS A 50 1.45 -17.40 9.44
N SER A 51 1.11 -16.46 10.33
CA SER A 51 2.04 -15.38 10.68
C SER A 51 1.88 -14.81 12.09
N MET A 52 1.33 -15.56 13.06
CA MET A 52 1.37 -15.13 14.46
C MET A 52 2.79 -15.09 15.07
N GLN A 53 3.82 -15.50 14.33
CA GLN A 53 5.22 -15.48 14.76
C GLN A 53 6.08 -14.47 13.99
N HIS A 54 5.58 -13.89 12.90
CA HIS A 54 6.31 -12.95 12.05
C HIS A 54 5.37 -11.78 11.78
N GLY A 55 5.67 -10.59 12.31
CA GLY A 55 4.81 -9.41 12.24
C GLY A 55 4.19 -9.24 10.84
N GLY A 56 2.89 -8.96 10.80
CA GLY A 56 2.09 -8.94 9.57
C GLY A 56 2.66 -8.09 8.43
N VAL A 57 2.06 -8.21 7.24
CA VAL A 57 2.45 -7.39 6.08
C VAL A 57 2.28 -5.91 6.46
N PRO A 58 3.28 -5.04 6.21
CA PRO A 58 3.14 -3.61 6.47
C PRO A 58 2.14 -2.99 5.50
N GLU A 59 1.18 -2.21 6.00
CA GLU A 59 0.11 -1.63 5.18
C GLU A 59 -0.13 -0.15 5.51
N LEU A 60 -0.63 0.62 4.53
CA LEU A 60 -1.07 2.01 4.68
C LEU A 60 -2.55 2.14 4.35
N LEU A 61 -3.29 2.88 5.19
CA LEU A 61 -4.62 3.38 4.83
C LEU A 61 -4.45 4.77 4.23
N ILE A 62 -4.90 4.95 3.00
CA ILE A 62 -4.89 6.24 2.31
C ILE A 62 -6.29 6.66 1.91
N GLY A 63 -6.53 7.97 1.94
CA GLY A 63 -7.70 8.63 1.37
C GLY A 63 -7.32 9.29 0.04
N LEU A 64 -8.17 9.14 -0.97
CA LEU A 64 -8.05 9.77 -2.28
C LEU A 64 -9.35 10.50 -2.63
N ALA A 65 -9.23 11.75 -3.06
CA ALA A 65 -10.34 12.53 -3.57
C ALA A 65 -9.91 13.28 -4.83
N TYR A 66 -10.64 13.10 -5.93
CA TYR A 66 -10.36 13.78 -7.18
C TYR A 66 -11.50 14.71 -7.57
N ASN A 67 -11.15 15.94 -7.96
CA ASN A 67 -12.09 16.90 -8.48
C ASN A 67 -11.91 17.01 -10.00
N GLY A 68 -12.81 16.36 -10.75
CA GLY A 68 -12.78 16.36 -12.22
C GLY A 68 -12.98 17.73 -12.87
N THR A 69 -13.57 18.70 -12.18
CA THR A 69 -13.74 20.08 -12.71
C THR A 69 -12.43 20.86 -12.67
N THR A 70 -11.62 20.66 -11.64
CA THR A 70 -10.37 21.43 -11.41
C THR A 70 -9.10 20.62 -11.69
N GLY A 71 -9.21 19.31 -11.92
CA GLY A 71 -8.09 18.39 -12.10
C GLY A 71 -7.25 18.18 -10.83
N ARG A 72 -7.78 18.51 -9.65
CA ARG A 72 -7.04 18.41 -8.38
C ARG A 72 -7.23 17.03 -7.75
N LEU A 73 -6.12 16.40 -7.40
CA LEU A 73 -6.08 15.20 -6.57
C LEU A 73 -5.64 15.58 -5.16
N ALA A 74 -6.44 15.23 -4.16
CA ALA A 74 -6.06 15.26 -2.76
C ALA A 74 -5.71 13.83 -2.31
N THR A 75 -4.62 13.70 -1.56
CA THR A 75 -4.18 12.44 -0.96
C THR A 75 -3.95 12.64 0.52
N GLU A 76 -4.52 11.77 1.34
CA GLU A 76 -4.37 11.77 2.78
C GLU A 76 -3.71 10.46 3.24
N ILE A 77 -2.69 10.58 4.10
CA ILE A 77 -2.10 9.44 4.81
C ILE A 77 -2.80 9.34 6.16
N VAL A 78 -3.69 8.36 6.31
CA VAL A 78 -4.54 8.25 7.50
C VAL A 78 -3.81 7.50 8.62
N LYS A 79 -3.29 6.32 8.32
CA LYS A 79 -2.53 5.49 9.27
C LYS A 79 -1.73 4.43 8.55
N GLY A 80 -0.79 3.82 9.26
CA GLY A 80 -0.20 2.55 8.84
C GLY A 80 -0.19 1.50 9.94
N SER A 81 0.06 0.26 9.54
CA SER A 81 0.03 -0.91 10.40
C SER A 81 1.26 -1.80 10.16
N HIS A 82 1.62 -2.59 11.17
CA HIS A 82 2.66 -3.63 11.08
C HIS A 82 4.08 -3.14 10.69
N PHE A 83 4.47 -1.91 11.04
CA PHE A 83 5.84 -1.42 10.85
C PHE A 83 6.85 -1.88 11.90
N ARG A 84 6.40 -2.54 12.98
CA ARG A 84 7.27 -2.92 14.09
C ARG A 84 8.21 -4.05 13.65
N ASN A 85 9.51 -3.78 13.68
CA ASN A 85 10.51 -4.83 13.64
C ASN A 85 10.69 -5.43 15.05
N LEU A 86 10.37 -6.71 15.23
CA LEU A 86 10.48 -7.40 16.52
C LEU A 86 11.93 -7.53 17.03
N ALA A 87 12.92 -7.42 16.15
CA ALA A 87 14.33 -7.38 16.53
C ALA A 87 14.76 -5.99 17.07
N MET A 88 13.91 -4.96 16.91
CA MET A 88 14.17 -3.61 17.39
C MET A 88 13.38 -3.33 18.68
N THR A 89 14.05 -2.74 19.66
CA THR A 89 13.44 -2.37 20.95
C THR A 89 12.64 -1.07 20.89
N ARG A 90 12.80 -0.29 19.82
CA ARG A 90 12.06 0.96 19.56
C ARG A 90 11.30 0.84 18.23
N ALA A 91 10.15 1.50 18.14
CA ALA A 91 9.47 1.72 16.87
C ALA A 91 10.41 2.46 15.89
N PRO A 92 10.41 2.08 14.60
CA PRO A 92 11.18 2.81 13.59
C PRO A 92 10.67 4.23 13.44
N ASP A 93 11.57 5.17 13.13
CA ASP A 93 11.16 6.46 12.58
C ASP A 93 10.73 6.23 11.13
N THR A 94 9.51 6.66 10.80
CA THR A 94 8.85 6.34 9.53
C THR A 94 8.31 7.60 8.89
N TYR A 95 8.54 7.74 7.60
CA TYR A 95 7.92 8.77 6.77
C TYR A 95 7.29 8.11 5.54
N VAL A 96 6.29 8.77 4.97
CA VAL A 96 5.68 8.37 3.69
C VAL A 96 6.13 9.35 2.62
N LYS A 97 6.55 8.83 1.48
CA LYS A 97 6.81 9.62 0.27
C LYS A 97 5.79 9.21 -0.79
N LEU A 98 5.08 10.21 -1.31
CA LEU A 98 4.15 10.05 -2.42
C LEU A 98 4.81 10.58 -3.69
N THR A 99 4.61 9.86 -4.79
CA THR A 99 5.02 10.27 -6.14
C THR A 99 3.83 10.03 -7.06
N LEU A 100 3.54 11.02 -7.90
CA LEU A 100 2.48 11.00 -8.90
C LEU A 100 3.09 10.97 -10.30
#